data_AF-A0A7C5BK15-F1
#
_entry.id   AF-A0A7C5BK15-F1
#
_cell.length_a   1.000
_cell.length_b   1.000
_cell.length_c   1.000
_cell.angle_alpha   90.00
_cell.angle_beta   90.00
_cell.angle_gamma   90.00
#
_symmetry.space_group_name_H-M   'P 1'
#
loop_
_entity.id
_entity.type
_entity.pdbx_description
1 polymer ?
#
loop_
_entity_poly.entity_id
_entity_poly.type
_entity_poly.pdbx_seq_one_letter_code
_entity_poly.pdbx_strand_id
1 'polypeptide(L)'
;MAGILDLVRKNDKYRNQTLNLQASENILSPAVKEALSSDLASRYSHIMPDGNNSYGGTSLFEEIYEIARSSIQDLYHVRYADVRPTGGHIAVLAAIKSLTKKGDTVYAIGPKGGGYPGYQEEYIPDMLSLRMENIPYLPEQQEIDYDAMAAAASRKKPDLIVLGQSAFVKPYDLSRISEIAEESGSRILYDGSHVMGLLAGGKFQPDAAKKTDILVGSTHKSFFGPQGGLILTNDADLVPQIEKNLTWMTMDNMHPNRVAALGIAAEEMLKHGKQYAAL
;
A
#
# COMPACT_ATOMS: atom_id res chain seq x y z
N MET A 1 -23.13 27.81 -18.79
CA MET A 1 -22.73 26.73 -17.86
C MET A 1 -21.22 26.80 -17.70
N ALA A 2 -20.68 26.64 -16.49
CA ALA A 2 -19.23 26.59 -16.31
C ALA A 2 -18.67 25.30 -16.94
N GLY A 3 -17.57 25.39 -17.68
CA GLY A 3 -16.92 24.21 -18.26
C GLY A 3 -16.22 23.37 -17.19
N ILE A 4 -15.84 22.12 -17.52
CA ILE A 4 -15.13 21.23 -16.58
C ILE A 4 -13.85 21.88 -16.06
N LEU A 5 -13.07 22.54 -16.93
CA LEU A 5 -11.84 23.23 -16.53
C LEU A 5 -12.08 24.37 -15.53
N ASP A 6 -13.21 25.08 -15.64
CA ASP A 6 -13.57 26.11 -14.67
C ASP A 6 -13.94 25.50 -13.32
N LEU A 7 -14.61 24.34 -13.31
CA LEU A 7 -14.92 23.60 -12.09
C LEU A 7 -13.65 23.08 -11.40
N VAL A 8 -12.67 22.58 -12.17
CA VAL A 8 -11.35 22.17 -11.63
C VAL A 8 -10.67 23.35 -10.94
N ARG A 9 -10.59 24.51 -11.62
CA ARG A 9 -9.99 25.73 -11.03
C ARG A 9 -10.72 26.21 -9.77
N LYS A 10 -12.07 26.13 -9.77
CA LYS A 10 -12.88 26.46 -8.59
C LYS A 10 -12.62 25.49 -7.44
N ASN A 11 -12.48 24.19 -7.72
CA ASN A 11 -12.13 23.18 -6.73
C ASN A 11 -10.75 23.47 -6.11
N ASP A 12 -9.74 23.78 -6.92
CA ASP A 12 -8.39 24.09 -6.40
C ASP A 12 -8.42 25.30 -5.45
N LYS A 13 -9.15 26.36 -5.82
CA LYS A 13 -9.34 27.51 -4.94
C LYS A 13 -10.07 27.13 -3.64
N TYR A 14 -11.16 26.37 -3.75
CA TYR A 14 -11.93 25.90 -2.59
C TYR A 14 -11.07 25.07 -1.64
N ARG A 15 -10.31 24.10 -2.15
CA ARG A 15 -9.44 23.22 -1.38
C ARG A 15 -8.28 23.97 -0.71
N ASN A 16 -7.70 24.96 -1.38
CA ASN A 16 -6.67 25.83 -0.77
C ASN A 16 -7.20 26.71 0.37
N GLN A 17 -8.52 26.87 0.49
CA GLN A 17 -9.19 27.65 1.53
C GLN A 17 -9.88 26.75 2.58
N THR A 18 -9.69 25.43 2.49
CA THR A 18 -10.35 24.45 3.36
C THR A 18 -9.38 23.95 4.43
N LEU A 19 -9.81 23.97 5.71
CA LEU A 19 -9.15 23.19 6.74
C LEU A 19 -9.54 21.71 6.55
N ASN A 20 -8.61 20.91 6.02
CA ASN A 20 -8.87 19.51 5.78
C ASN A 20 -8.62 18.66 7.02
N LEU A 21 -9.65 17.98 7.51
CA LEU A 21 -9.58 17.06 8.66
C LEU A 21 -9.77 15.59 8.25
N GLN A 22 -9.86 15.30 6.95
CA GLN A 22 -9.97 13.94 6.46
C GLN A 22 -8.60 13.25 6.51
N ALA A 23 -8.43 12.29 7.41
CA ALA A 23 -7.16 11.61 7.67
C ALA A 23 -6.56 10.86 6.46
N SER A 24 -7.38 10.55 5.44
CA SER A 24 -6.94 9.88 4.22
C SER A 24 -6.53 10.85 3.10
N GLU A 25 -6.59 12.16 3.31
CA GLU A 25 -6.28 13.15 2.30
C GLU A 25 -5.02 13.94 2.66
N ASN A 26 -4.27 14.34 1.64
CA ASN A 26 -3.05 15.12 1.80
C ASN A 26 -2.85 16.08 0.61
N ILE A 27 -1.77 16.87 0.65
CA ILE A 27 -1.46 17.90 -0.35
C ILE A 27 -0.22 17.50 -1.11
N LEU A 28 -0.31 17.50 -2.44
CA LEU A 28 0.83 17.27 -3.33
C LEU A 28 1.68 18.54 -3.44
N SER A 29 3.00 18.37 -3.49
CA SER A 29 3.91 19.46 -3.82
C SER A 29 3.70 19.95 -5.27
N PRO A 30 4.10 21.19 -5.60
CA PRO A 30 4.04 21.69 -6.98
C PRO A 30 4.79 20.78 -7.98
N ALA A 31 5.94 20.23 -7.60
CA ALA A 31 6.74 19.34 -8.46
C ALA A 31 6.02 18.00 -8.73
N VAL A 32 5.38 17.43 -7.70
CA VAL A 32 4.55 16.23 -7.86
C VAL A 32 3.37 16.48 -8.80
N LYS A 33 2.72 17.67 -8.71
CA LYS A 33 1.63 18.06 -9.62
C LYS A 33 2.12 18.25 -11.07
N GLU A 34 3.29 18.85 -11.25
CA GLU A 34 3.91 19.05 -12.56
C GLU A 34 4.11 17.69 -13.28
N ALA A 35 4.73 16.73 -12.61
CA ALA A 35 4.94 15.39 -13.15
C ALA A 35 3.62 14.68 -13.51
N LEU A 36 2.58 14.79 -12.67
CA LEU A 36 1.25 14.24 -12.97
C LEU A 36 0.64 14.78 -14.27
N SER A 37 0.87 16.05 -14.57
CA SER A 37 0.33 16.73 -15.75
C SER A 37 1.27 16.72 -16.98
N SER A 38 2.43 16.09 -16.86
CA SER A 38 3.43 16.04 -17.93
C SER A 38 3.01 15.16 -19.11
N ASP A 39 3.79 15.20 -20.19
CA ASP A 39 3.59 14.37 -21.39
C ASP A 39 3.46 12.87 -21.10
N LEU A 40 4.13 12.41 -20.02
CA LEU A 40 4.08 11.04 -19.51
C LEU A 40 2.66 10.53 -19.23
N ALA A 41 1.68 11.42 -19.03
CA ALA A 41 0.29 11.06 -18.76
C ALA A 41 -0.39 10.34 -19.94
N SER A 42 0.22 10.42 -21.14
CA SER A 42 -0.28 9.80 -22.36
C SER A 42 0.69 8.76 -22.94
N ARG A 43 1.67 8.30 -22.15
CA ARG A 43 2.70 7.35 -22.56
C ARG A 43 2.45 5.97 -21.96
N TYR A 44 2.92 4.95 -22.65
CA TYR A 44 2.94 3.57 -22.19
C TYR A 44 4.37 3.15 -21.88
N SER A 45 4.52 2.24 -20.92
CA SER A 45 5.80 1.60 -20.63
C SER A 45 5.55 0.33 -19.85
N HIS A 46 6.04 -0.79 -20.38
CA HIS A 46 5.83 -2.09 -19.79
C HIS A 46 7.08 -2.93 -19.97
N ILE A 47 7.82 -3.08 -18.88
CA ILE A 47 9.05 -3.89 -18.83
C ILE A 47 8.62 -5.36 -18.76
N MET A 48 8.99 -6.12 -19.78
CA MET A 48 8.72 -7.54 -19.89
C MET A 48 9.72 -8.35 -19.05
N PRO A 49 9.42 -9.62 -18.70
CA PRO A 49 10.33 -10.47 -17.92
C PRO A 49 11.71 -10.71 -18.55
N ASP A 50 11.86 -10.52 -19.85
CA ASP A 50 13.15 -10.60 -20.56
C ASP A 50 14.02 -9.33 -20.39
N GLY A 51 13.51 -8.32 -19.66
CA GLY A 51 14.16 -7.05 -19.40
C GLY A 51 13.92 -6.00 -20.49
N ASN A 52 13.25 -6.35 -21.60
CA ASN A 52 12.95 -5.39 -22.67
C ASN A 52 11.64 -4.66 -22.39
N ASN A 53 11.56 -3.40 -22.83
CA ASN A 53 10.29 -2.68 -22.85
C ASN A 53 9.48 -3.08 -24.07
N SER A 54 8.21 -3.41 -23.89
CA SER A 54 7.30 -3.71 -25.02
C SER A 54 6.91 -2.46 -25.81
N TYR A 55 7.16 -1.26 -25.26
CA TYR A 55 6.92 0.02 -25.91
C TYR A 55 8.24 0.73 -26.26
N GLY A 56 8.26 1.46 -27.38
CA GLY A 56 9.40 2.29 -27.78
C GLY A 56 9.38 3.69 -27.15
N GLY A 57 10.54 4.36 -27.13
CA GLY A 57 10.67 5.74 -26.64
C GLY A 57 10.62 5.87 -25.12
N THR A 58 10.98 4.81 -24.40
CA THR A 58 10.84 4.68 -22.94
C THR A 58 12.11 4.92 -22.14
N SER A 59 13.25 5.17 -22.79
CA SER A 59 14.57 5.19 -22.12
C SER A 59 14.64 6.13 -20.92
N LEU A 60 14.16 7.37 -21.05
CA LEU A 60 14.11 8.32 -19.93
C LEU A 60 13.12 7.89 -18.84
N PHE A 61 12.02 7.25 -19.23
CA PHE A 61 11.05 6.77 -18.25
C PHE A 61 11.54 5.54 -17.50
N GLU A 62 12.32 4.66 -18.13
CA GLU A 62 12.98 3.53 -17.46
C GLU A 62 13.94 4.03 -16.37
N GLU A 63 14.69 5.09 -16.64
CA GLU A 63 15.53 5.76 -15.63
C GLU A 63 14.68 6.33 -14.47
N ILE A 64 13.59 7.03 -14.79
CA ILE A 64 12.64 7.53 -13.78
C ILE A 64 12.06 6.39 -12.93
N TYR A 65 11.67 5.27 -13.56
CA TYR A 65 11.11 4.11 -12.89
C TYR A 65 12.12 3.52 -11.90
N GLU A 66 13.37 3.33 -12.32
CA GLU A 66 14.42 2.77 -11.45
C GLU A 66 14.78 3.71 -10.29
N ILE A 67 14.81 5.02 -10.50
CA ILE A 67 15.01 6.01 -9.44
C ILE A 67 13.84 5.99 -8.45
N ALA A 68 12.60 5.98 -8.94
CA ALA A 68 11.42 5.91 -8.09
C ALA A 68 11.41 4.61 -7.25
N ARG A 69 11.69 3.47 -7.89
CA ARG A 69 11.76 2.16 -7.25
C ARG A 69 12.83 2.12 -6.16
N SER A 70 14.06 2.53 -6.48
CA SER A 70 15.18 2.55 -5.52
C SER A 70 14.94 3.51 -4.36
N SER A 71 14.38 4.70 -4.61
CA SER A 71 14.01 5.66 -3.56
C SER A 71 12.99 5.07 -2.57
N ILE A 72 12.00 4.32 -3.07
CA ILE A 72 11.05 3.61 -2.20
C ILE A 72 11.75 2.50 -1.41
N GLN A 73 12.67 1.74 -2.03
CA GLN A 73 13.44 0.74 -1.30
C GLN A 73 14.24 1.34 -0.15
N ASP A 74 14.88 2.48 -0.40
CA ASP A 74 15.68 3.20 0.61
C ASP A 74 14.82 3.71 1.75
N LEU A 75 13.64 4.26 1.45
CA LEU A 75 12.69 4.77 2.46
C LEU A 75 12.19 3.69 3.42
N TYR A 76 11.89 2.50 2.91
CA TYR A 76 11.30 1.42 3.70
C TYR A 76 12.32 0.34 4.11
N HIS A 77 13.58 0.49 3.70
CA HIS A 77 14.66 -0.48 3.92
C HIS A 77 14.28 -1.90 3.46
N VAL A 78 13.77 -2.00 2.22
CA VAL A 78 13.29 -3.26 1.61
C VAL A 78 14.11 -3.71 0.41
N ARG A 79 14.23 -5.03 0.23
CA ARG A 79 14.94 -5.63 -0.92
C ARG A 79 14.16 -5.58 -2.23
N TYR A 80 12.84 -5.47 -2.17
CA TYR A 80 11.98 -5.35 -3.34
C TYR A 80 10.89 -4.30 -3.11
N ALA A 81 10.64 -3.48 -4.12
CA ALA A 81 9.54 -2.55 -4.18
C ALA A 81 8.89 -2.59 -5.56
N ASP A 82 7.58 -2.73 -5.59
CA ASP A 82 6.77 -2.54 -6.78
C ASP A 82 6.03 -1.21 -6.68
N VAL A 83 6.39 -0.30 -7.59
CA VAL A 83 5.83 1.04 -7.65
C VAL A 83 4.75 1.16 -8.71
N ARG A 84 4.36 0.08 -9.40
CA ARG A 84 3.39 0.08 -10.51
C ARG A 84 1.90 0.16 -10.12
N PRO A 85 1.42 -0.36 -8.96
CA PRO A 85 -0.01 -0.38 -8.65
C PRO A 85 -0.68 0.99 -8.79
N THR A 86 -1.77 1.04 -9.56
CA THR A 86 -2.52 2.28 -9.83
C THR A 86 -3.39 2.74 -8.64
N GLY A 87 -3.52 1.91 -7.60
CA GLY A 87 -4.19 2.25 -6.36
C GLY A 87 -3.82 1.29 -5.23
N GLY A 88 -4.04 1.74 -3.98
CA GLY A 88 -3.80 0.89 -2.80
C GLY A 88 -4.61 -0.40 -2.81
N HIS A 89 -5.88 -0.34 -3.24
CA HIS A 89 -6.73 -1.54 -3.37
C HIS A 89 -6.18 -2.56 -4.39
N ILE A 90 -5.60 -2.09 -5.49
CA ILE A 90 -4.95 -2.96 -6.50
C ILE A 90 -3.70 -3.62 -5.91
N ALA A 91 -2.87 -2.85 -5.16
CA ALA A 91 -1.71 -3.40 -4.48
C ALA A 91 -2.09 -4.49 -3.47
N VAL A 92 -3.13 -4.21 -2.66
CA VAL A 92 -3.69 -5.16 -1.68
C VAL A 92 -4.21 -6.42 -2.35
N LEU A 93 -5.01 -6.28 -3.41
CA LEU A 93 -5.57 -7.43 -4.15
C LEU A 93 -4.46 -8.33 -4.71
N ALA A 94 -3.45 -7.73 -5.34
CA ALA A 94 -2.30 -8.47 -5.87
C ALA A 94 -1.49 -9.15 -4.76
N ALA A 95 -1.29 -8.49 -3.62
CA ALA A 95 -0.58 -9.07 -2.48
C ALA A 95 -1.34 -10.24 -1.84
N ILE A 96 -2.64 -10.09 -1.56
CA ILE A 96 -3.46 -11.18 -1.02
C ILE A 96 -3.44 -12.38 -1.98
N LYS A 97 -3.64 -12.13 -3.28
CA LYS A 97 -3.57 -13.17 -4.31
C LYS A 97 -2.20 -13.85 -4.39
N SER A 98 -1.12 -13.18 -3.98
CA SER A 98 0.24 -13.72 -3.97
C SER A 98 0.56 -14.56 -2.74
N LEU A 99 -0.19 -14.35 -1.66
CA LEU A 99 0.00 -15.05 -0.39
C LEU A 99 -1.04 -16.16 -0.15
N THR A 100 -2.06 -16.28 -1.01
CA THR A 100 -3.19 -17.18 -0.79
C THR A 100 -3.56 -17.99 -2.02
N LYS A 101 -4.30 -19.07 -1.79
CA LYS A 101 -4.93 -19.94 -2.76
C LYS A 101 -6.42 -20.04 -2.47
N LYS A 102 -7.19 -20.49 -3.46
CA LYS A 102 -8.63 -20.72 -3.29
C LYS A 102 -8.89 -21.67 -2.11
N GLY A 103 -9.78 -21.26 -1.22
CA GLY A 103 -10.18 -22.00 -0.03
C GLY A 103 -9.38 -21.66 1.23
N ASP A 104 -8.27 -20.93 1.10
CA ASP A 104 -7.47 -20.45 2.22
C ASP A 104 -8.29 -19.50 3.10
N THR A 105 -7.90 -19.40 4.37
CA THR A 105 -8.57 -18.59 5.38
C THR A 105 -7.76 -17.34 5.71
N VAL A 106 -8.39 -16.17 5.58
CA VAL A 106 -7.79 -14.87 5.87
C VAL A 106 -8.38 -14.31 7.15
N TYR A 107 -7.51 -13.90 8.06
CA TYR A 107 -7.85 -13.08 9.22
C TYR A 107 -7.65 -11.61 8.88
N ALA A 108 -8.64 -10.76 9.15
CA ALA A 108 -8.52 -9.32 8.95
C ALA A 108 -9.23 -8.54 10.05
N ILE A 109 -8.87 -7.28 10.24
CA ILE A 109 -9.56 -6.42 11.21
C ILE A 109 -10.90 -5.99 10.60
N GLY A 110 -11.99 -6.18 11.34
CA GLY A 110 -13.33 -5.82 10.87
C GLY A 110 -13.63 -4.32 10.95
N PRO A 111 -14.67 -3.82 10.26
CA PRO A 111 -15.02 -2.39 10.23
C PRO A 111 -15.26 -1.78 11.62
N LYS A 112 -15.80 -2.55 12.57
CA LYS A 112 -16.00 -2.11 13.96
C LYS A 112 -14.69 -1.76 14.68
N GLY A 113 -13.58 -2.41 14.30
CA GLY A 113 -12.24 -2.12 14.78
C GLY A 113 -11.46 -1.17 13.88
N GLY A 114 -12.14 -0.42 13.01
CA GLY A 114 -11.50 0.50 12.07
C GLY A 114 -10.90 -0.17 10.83
N GLY A 115 -11.18 -1.45 10.61
CA GLY A 115 -10.68 -2.23 9.47
C GLY A 115 -11.17 -1.70 8.11
N TYR A 116 -10.35 -1.89 7.08
CA TYR A 116 -10.74 -1.54 5.72
C TYR A 116 -11.84 -2.49 5.19
N PRO A 117 -12.99 -1.98 4.71
CA PRO A 117 -14.11 -2.82 4.30
C PRO A 117 -13.78 -3.84 3.22
N GLY A 118 -12.81 -3.56 2.33
CA GLY A 118 -12.44 -4.48 1.25
C GLY A 118 -11.88 -5.83 1.71
N TYR A 119 -11.58 -5.99 2.99
CA TYR A 119 -11.20 -7.26 3.60
C TYR A 119 -12.37 -8.11 4.09
N GLN A 120 -13.61 -7.61 4.03
CA GLN A 120 -14.79 -8.38 4.45
C GLN A 120 -15.25 -9.35 3.36
N GLU A 121 -16.06 -10.33 3.77
CA GLU A 121 -16.30 -11.58 3.04
C GLU A 121 -16.78 -11.31 1.62
N GLU A 122 -17.69 -10.36 1.46
CA GLU A 122 -18.33 -9.97 0.20
C GLU A 122 -17.44 -9.21 -0.82
N TYR A 123 -16.15 -8.99 -0.52
CA TYR A 123 -15.23 -8.20 -1.35
C TYR A 123 -14.05 -9.03 -1.87
N ILE A 124 -12.80 -8.70 -1.48
CA ILE A 124 -11.61 -9.42 -1.95
C ILE A 124 -11.67 -10.93 -1.62
N PRO A 125 -12.10 -11.35 -0.40
CA PRO A 125 -12.24 -12.76 -0.07
C PRO A 125 -13.16 -13.52 -1.04
N ASP A 126 -14.39 -13.07 -1.28
CA ASP A 126 -15.31 -13.73 -2.22
C ASP A 126 -14.73 -13.75 -3.64
N MET A 127 -14.18 -12.62 -4.11
CA MET A 127 -13.54 -12.50 -5.43
C MET A 127 -12.42 -13.55 -5.64
N LEU A 128 -11.65 -13.84 -4.59
CA LEU A 128 -10.56 -14.80 -4.61
C LEU A 128 -10.96 -16.20 -4.11
N SER A 129 -12.24 -16.41 -3.77
CA SER A 129 -12.76 -17.64 -3.18
C SER A 129 -12.02 -18.04 -1.89
N LEU A 130 -11.77 -17.06 -1.02
CA LEU A 130 -11.16 -17.21 0.30
C LEU A 130 -12.23 -17.24 1.39
N ARG A 131 -11.91 -17.85 2.53
CA ARG A 131 -12.70 -17.71 3.76
C ARG A 131 -12.18 -16.50 4.52
N MET A 132 -13.07 -15.77 5.18
CA MET A 132 -12.70 -14.59 5.95
C MET A 132 -13.16 -14.72 7.39
N GLU A 133 -12.28 -14.36 8.32
CA GLU A 133 -12.66 -14.15 9.70
C GLU A 133 -12.10 -12.85 10.26
N ASN A 134 -12.87 -12.25 11.16
CA ASN A 134 -12.43 -11.04 11.83
C ASN A 134 -11.47 -11.36 12.98
N ILE A 135 -10.36 -10.64 13.03
CA ILE A 135 -9.45 -10.59 14.17
C ILE A 135 -10.23 -10.08 15.39
N PRO A 136 -10.17 -10.77 16.53
CA PRO A 136 -10.76 -10.31 17.78
C PRO A 136 -10.28 -8.91 18.15
N TYR A 137 -11.21 -8.01 18.45
CA TYR A 137 -10.94 -6.60 18.73
C TYR A 137 -11.71 -6.17 19.96
N LEU A 138 -11.05 -5.37 20.80
CA LEU A 138 -11.58 -4.78 22.03
C LEU A 138 -12.04 -3.34 21.75
N PRO A 139 -13.35 -3.08 21.52
CA PRO A 139 -13.80 -1.77 21.03
C PRO A 139 -13.60 -0.64 22.04
N GLU A 140 -13.73 -0.91 23.33
CA GLU A 140 -13.56 0.09 24.39
C GLU A 140 -12.10 0.51 24.54
N GLN A 141 -11.18 -0.44 24.38
CA GLN A 141 -9.72 -0.24 24.44
C GLN A 141 -9.14 0.20 23.10
N GLN A 142 -9.92 0.09 22.03
CA GLN A 142 -9.54 0.34 20.64
C GLN A 142 -8.25 -0.40 20.21
N GLU A 143 -8.15 -1.67 20.57
CA GLU A 143 -6.99 -2.52 20.26
C GLU A 143 -7.38 -3.95 19.91
N ILE A 144 -6.45 -4.68 19.30
CA ILE A 144 -6.60 -6.11 19.03
C ILE A 144 -6.58 -6.87 20.35
N ASP A 145 -7.47 -7.84 20.52
CA ASP A 145 -7.37 -8.82 21.60
C ASP A 145 -6.35 -9.88 21.20
N TYR A 146 -5.07 -9.66 21.55
CA TYR A 146 -3.98 -10.54 21.12
C TYR A 146 -4.09 -11.96 21.70
N ASP A 147 -4.66 -12.12 22.91
CA ASP A 147 -4.84 -13.42 23.53
C ASP A 147 -5.97 -14.20 22.83
N ALA A 148 -7.10 -13.55 22.56
CA ALA A 148 -8.17 -14.16 21.77
C ALA A 148 -7.73 -14.44 20.32
N MET A 149 -6.93 -13.56 19.73
CA MET A 149 -6.32 -13.77 18.42
C MET A 149 -5.42 -15.00 18.41
N ALA A 150 -4.52 -15.16 19.39
CA ALA A 150 -3.66 -16.33 19.52
C ALA A 150 -4.47 -17.63 19.67
N ALA A 151 -5.48 -17.62 20.53
CA ALA A 151 -6.35 -18.78 20.72
C ALA A 151 -7.16 -19.14 19.46
N ALA A 152 -7.63 -18.14 18.71
CA ALA A 152 -8.33 -18.34 17.45
C ALA A 152 -7.38 -18.87 16.35
N ALA A 153 -6.18 -18.30 16.23
CA ALA A 153 -5.19 -18.69 15.23
C ALA A 153 -4.68 -20.12 15.47
N SER A 154 -4.43 -20.52 16.72
CA SER A 154 -4.03 -21.89 17.07
C SER A 154 -5.08 -22.94 16.64
N ARG A 155 -6.36 -22.60 16.80
CA ARG A 155 -7.48 -23.49 16.46
C ARG A 155 -7.78 -23.57 14.97
N LYS A 156 -7.81 -22.43 14.29
CA LYS A 156 -8.30 -22.34 12.91
C LYS A 156 -7.17 -22.30 11.88
N LYS A 157 -5.96 -21.93 12.30
CA LYS A 157 -4.75 -21.86 11.48
C LYS A 157 -4.98 -21.09 10.19
N PRO A 158 -5.25 -19.77 10.27
CA PRO A 158 -5.44 -18.96 9.06
C PRO A 158 -4.19 -19.01 8.19
N ASP A 159 -4.35 -18.95 6.88
CA ASP A 159 -3.21 -18.91 5.95
C ASP A 159 -2.59 -17.51 5.89
N LEU A 160 -3.42 -16.47 6.08
CA LEU A 160 -3.00 -15.07 6.02
C LEU A 160 -3.61 -14.24 7.16
N ILE A 161 -2.79 -13.41 7.80
CA ILE A 161 -3.21 -12.37 8.74
C ILE A 161 -3.00 -11.01 8.05
N VAL A 162 -4.08 -10.25 7.88
CA VAL A 162 -4.08 -8.92 7.28
C VAL A 162 -4.22 -7.85 8.34
N LEU A 163 -3.16 -7.07 8.52
CA LEU A 163 -3.12 -5.91 9.39
C LEU A 163 -3.48 -4.67 8.58
N GLY A 164 -4.76 -4.32 8.51
CA GLY A 164 -5.23 -3.22 7.65
C GLY A 164 -6.37 -2.41 8.28
N GLN A 165 -6.02 -1.31 8.95
CA GLN A 165 -6.96 -0.36 9.52
C GLN A 165 -6.99 0.95 8.73
N SER A 166 -8.20 1.42 8.43
CA SER A 166 -8.47 2.77 7.96
C SER A 166 -8.49 3.78 9.12
N ALA A 167 -8.96 3.34 10.30
CA ALA A 167 -8.96 4.14 11.52
C ALA A 167 -7.92 3.60 12.50
N PHE A 168 -6.71 4.12 12.38
CA PHE A 168 -5.57 3.80 13.24
C PHE A 168 -5.57 4.71 14.47
N VAL A 169 -5.67 4.13 15.66
CA VAL A 169 -5.57 4.89 16.94
C VAL A 169 -4.39 4.44 17.81
N LYS A 170 -3.89 3.22 17.60
CA LYS A 170 -2.74 2.64 18.29
C LYS A 170 -1.87 1.85 17.31
N PRO A 171 -0.54 1.78 17.51
CA PRO A 171 0.29 0.85 16.78
C PRO A 171 -0.06 -0.60 17.11
N TYR A 172 0.19 -1.51 16.18
CA TYR A 172 0.13 -2.96 16.44
C TYR A 172 1.33 -3.42 17.28
N ASP A 173 1.11 -4.45 18.10
CA ASP A 173 2.20 -5.26 18.65
C ASP A 173 2.64 -6.27 17.59
N LEU A 174 3.54 -5.81 16.71
CA LEU A 174 4.04 -6.65 15.61
C LEU A 174 4.84 -7.84 16.12
N SER A 175 5.50 -7.73 17.28
CA SER A 175 6.23 -8.87 17.85
C SER A 175 5.25 -9.97 18.22
N ARG A 176 4.17 -9.62 18.94
CA ARG A 176 3.14 -10.58 19.33
C ARG A 176 2.42 -11.18 18.12
N ILE A 177 2.13 -10.39 17.09
CA ILE A 177 1.52 -10.90 15.87
C ILE A 177 2.46 -11.84 15.12
N SER A 178 3.77 -11.52 15.04
CA SER A 178 4.76 -12.41 14.42
C SER A 178 4.84 -13.77 15.14
N GLU A 179 4.83 -13.79 16.48
CA GLU A 179 4.77 -15.04 17.25
C GLU A 179 3.51 -15.85 16.92
N ILE A 180 2.34 -15.21 16.92
CA ILE A 180 1.07 -15.87 16.59
C ILE A 180 1.11 -16.46 15.18
N ALA A 181 1.61 -15.69 14.20
CA ALA A 181 1.70 -16.12 12.82
C ALA A 181 2.66 -17.31 12.65
N GLU A 182 3.81 -17.29 13.33
CA GLU A 182 4.77 -18.41 13.33
C GLU A 182 4.15 -19.67 13.93
N GLU A 183 3.48 -19.56 15.08
CA GLU A 183 2.82 -20.68 15.76
C GLU A 183 1.68 -21.29 14.93
N SER A 184 0.91 -20.48 14.19
CA SER A 184 -0.18 -20.95 13.34
C SER A 184 0.25 -21.33 11.92
N GLY A 185 1.48 -21.00 11.52
CA GLY A 185 1.98 -21.17 10.14
C GLY A 185 1.38 -20.17 9.14
N SER A 186 0.94 -19.00 9.63
CA SER A 186 0.32 -17.94 8.83
C SER A 186 1.35 -16.98 8.24
N ARG A 187 1.07 -16.43 7.07
CA ARG A 187 1.76 -15.25 6.55
C ARG A 187 1.14 -13.97 7.11
N ILE A 188 1.86 -12.86 7.08
CA ILE A 188 1.43 -11.53 7.50
C ILE A 188 1.49 -10.56 6.31
N LEU A 189 0.34 -9.99 5.98
CA LEU A 189 0.23 -8.83 5.09
C LEU A 189 -0.09 -7.59 5.93
N TYR A 190 0.79 -6.60 5.90
CA TYR A 190 0.50 -5.32 6.51
C TYR A 190 0.08 -4.31 5.43
N ASP A 191 -1.19 -3.90 5.44
CA ASP A 191 -1.65 -2.72 4.73
C ASP A 191 -1.41 -1.45 5.56
N GLY A 192 -0.28 -0.82 5.29
CA GLY A 192 0.15 0.44 5.88
C GLY A 192 -0.50 1.67 5.26
N SER A 193 -1.52 1.56 4.40
CA SER A 193 -2.05 2.67 3.59
C SER A 193 -2.23 3.99 4.33
N HIS A 194 -2.76 3.99 5.55
CA HIS A 194 -2.97 5.22 6.34
C HIS A 194 -1.69 5.73 7.02
N VAL A 195 -0.68 4.89 7.20
CA VAL A 195 0.55 5.18 7.94
C VAL A 195 1.82 5.09 7.09
N MET A 196 1.72 4.92 5.76
CA MET A 196 2.88 4.80 4.86
C MET A 196 3.88 5.94 5.00
N GLY A 197 3.43 7.18 5.21
CA GLY A 197 4.34 8.31 5.44
C GLY A 197 5.02 8.28 6.80
N LEU A 198 4.34 7.76 7.83
CA LEU A 198 4.89 7.63 9.17
C LEU A 198 5.90 6.48 9.27
N LEU A 199 5.62 5.37 8.57
CA LEU A 199 6.55 4.26 8.36
C LEU A 199 7.81 4.74 7.63
N ALA A 200 7.66 5.46 6.51
CA ALA A 200 8.78 6.01 5.73
C ALA A 200 9.62 7.02 6.53
N GLY A 201 8.98 7.82 7.40
CA GLY A 201 9.70 8.73 8.30
C GLY A 201 10.41 8.04 9.47
N GLY A 202 10.22 6.73 9.66
CA GLY A 202 10.89 5.90 10.67
C GLY A 202 10.46 6.19 12.11
N LYS A 203 9.32 6.87 12.31
CA LYS A 203 8.80 7.23 13.65
C LYS A 203 7.68 6.32 14.13
N PHE A 204 6.99 5.67 13.20
CA PHE A 204 5.94 4.70 13.49
C PHE A 204 6.38 3.35 12.95
N GLN A 205 6.39 2.31 13.80
CA GLN A 205 6.71 0.91 13.45
C GLN A 205 7.84 0.73 12.40
N PRO A 206 9.05 1.24 12.66
CA PRO A 206 10.15 1.24 11.69
C PRO A 206 10.65 -0.16 11.30
N ASP A 207 10.26 -1.19 12.05
CA ASP A 207 10.57 -2.61 11.79
C ASP A 207 9.45 -3.37 11.07
N ALA A 208 8.36 -2.69 10.67
CA ALA A 208 7.21 -3.32 10.02
C ALA A 208 7.59 -4.22 8.85
N ALA A 209 8.37 -3.70 7.89
CA ALA A 209 8.78 -4.46 6.71
C ALA A 209 9.71 -5.66 7.00
N LYS A 210 10.25 -5.77 8.23
CA LYS A 210 11.04 -6.93 8.68
C LYS A 210 10.18 -7.99 9.37
N LYS A 211 9.02 -7.61 9.90
CA LYS A 211 8.11 -8.47 10.67
C LYS A 211 6.91 -8.99 9.85
N THR A 212 6.85 -8.63 8.58
CA THR A 212 5.73 -8.93 7.68
C THR A 212 6.27 -9.51 6.38
N ASP A 213 5.56 -10.46 5.80
CA ASP A 213 5.92 -11.04 4.51
C ASP A 213 5.77 -10.03 3.36
N ILE A 214 4.69 -9.24 3.40
CA ILE A 214 4.47 -8.13 2.47
C ILE A 214 3.95 -6.92 3.24
N LEU A 215 4.54 -5.75 2.96
CA LEU A 215 4.00 -4.45 3.31
C LEU A 215 3.39 -3.81 2.05
N VAL A 216 2.11 -3.46 2.09
CA VAL A 216 1.42 -2.74 1.03
C VAL A 216 0.92 -1.40 1.53
N GLY A 217 0.66 -0.47 0.61
CA GLY A 217 0.00 0.76 1.01
C GLY A 217 -0.28 1.73 -0.12
N SER A 218 -1.21 2.62 0.15
CA SER A 218 -1.56 3.78 -0.68
C SER A 218 -0.45 4.84 -0.65
N THR A 219 -0.22 5.51 -1.79
CA THR A 219 0.82 6.55 -1.93
C THR A 219 0.35 8.00 -1.73
N HIS A 220 -0.87 8.24 -1.22
CA HIS A 220 -1.51 9.57 -1.21
C HIS A 220 -2.15 10.00 0.11
N LYS A 221 -2.05 9.16 1.15
CA LYS A 221 -2.60 9.44 2.49
C LYS A 221 -1.53 10.14 3.33
N SER A 222 -1.06 9.53 4.43
CA SER A 222 0.10 10.05 5.16
C SER A 222 1.37 10.10 4.30
N PHE A 223 1.51 9.22 3.30
CA PHE A 223 2.49 9.42 2.24
C PHE A 223 1.94 10.48 1.26
N PHE A 224 2.58 11.64 1.17
CA PHE A 224 2.11 12.81 0.42
C PHE A 224 2.38 12.75 -1.10
N GLY A 225 2.28 11.56 -1.69
CA GLY A 225 2.49 11.31 -3.12
C GLY A 225 1.18 11.23 -3.92
N PRO A 226 1.25 10.90 -5.21
CA PRO A 226 0.08 10.78 -6.08
C PRO A 226 -0.79 9.58 -5.68
N GLN A 227 -2.07 9.56 -6.10
CA GLN A 227 -2.91 8.37 -5.94
C GLN A 227 -2.28 7.17 -6.64
N GLY A 228 -2.22 6.03 -5.96
CA GLY A 228 -1.42 4.87 -6.35
C GLY A 228 -1.26 3.88 -5.19
N GLY A 229 -0.49 2.83 -5.40
CA GLY A 229 -0.13 1.85 -4.37
C GLY A 229 1.31 1.36 -4.49
N LEU A 230 1.77 0.69 -3.43
CA LEU A 230 3.07 0.04 -3.30
C LEU A 230 2.90 -1.41 -2.85
N ILE A 231 3.77 -2.29 -3.32
CA ILE A 231 3.98 -3.64 -2.77
C ILE A 231 5.45 -3.79 -2.42
N LEU A 232 5.74 -4.02 -1.16
CA LEU A 232 7.09 -4.06 -0.61
C LEU A 232 7.32 -5.42 0.06
N THR A 233 8.48 -6.03 -0.19
CA THR A 233 8.86 -7.25 0.52
C THR A 233 10.36 -7.36 0.67
N ASN A 234 10.75 -8.08 1.72
CA ASN A 234 12.10 -8.56 1.89
C ASN A 234 12.25 -10.02 1.46
N ASP A 235 11.19 -10.76 1.17
CA ASP A 235 11.25 -12.16 0.75
C ASP A 235 11.40 -12.27 -0.77
N ALA A 236 12.57 -12.73 -1.24
CA ALA A 236 12.86 -12.86 -2.66
C ALA A 236 12.00 -13.95 -3.32
N ASP A 237 11.55 -14.95 -2.55
CA ASP A 237 10.76 -16.07 -3.07
C ASP A 237 9.32 -15.64 -3.41
N LEU A 238 8.86 -14.50 -2.85
CA LEU A 238 7.56 -13.92 -3.15
C LEU A 238 7.54 -13.09 -4.44
N VAL A 239 8.69 -12.59 -4.89
CA VAL A 239 8.78 -11.63 -6.02
C VAL A 239 8.15 -12.19 -7.30
N PRO A 240 8.47 -13.41 -7.76
CA PRO A 240 7.86 -13.94 -9.00
C PRO A 240 6.34 -14.06 -8.92
N GLN A 241 5.82 -14.38 -7.74
CA GLN A 241 4.38 -14.51 -7.52
C GLN A 241 3.69 -13.14 -7.48
N ILE A 242 4.34 -12.13 -6.88
CA ILE A 242 3.88 -10.74 -6.89
C ILE A 242 3.81 -10.20 -8.32
N GLU A 243 4.88 -10.34 -9.10
CA GLU A 243 4.92 -9.84 -10.48
C GLU A 243 3.86 -10.49 -11.37
N LYS A 244 3.69 -11.81 -11.25
CA LYS A 244 2.67 -12.59 -11.95
C LYS A 244 1.25 -12.17 -11.59
N ASN A 245 0.98 -11.88 -10.32
CA ASN A 245 -0.36 -11.50 -9.87
C ASN A 245 -0.65 -10.01 -10.04
N LEU A 246 0.38 -9.18 -10.16
CA LEU A 246 0.20 -7.78 -10.50
C LEU A 246 -0.14 -7.65 -11.98
N THR A 247 0.72 -8.15 -12.84
CA THR A 247 0.58 -8.01 -14.29
C THR A 247 -0.42 -9.02 -14.85
N TRP A 248 -1.36 -8.57 -15.69
CA TRP A 248 -2.43 -9.33 -16.36
C TRP A 248 -3.51 -9.91 -15.45
N MET A 249 -3.22 -10.13 -14.17
CA MET A 249 -4.18 -10.66 -13.21
C MET A 249 -4.94 -9.56 -12.45
N THR A 250 -4.29 -8.43 -12.15
CA THR A 250 -4.92 -7.31 -11.43
C THR A 250 -4.81 -5.99 -12.17
N MET A 251 -3.73 -5.80 -12.93
CA MET A 251 -3.55 -4.65 -13.81
C MET A 251 -2.75 -5.01 -15.07
N ASP A 252 -2.87 -4.18 -16.10
CA ASP A 252 -2.05 -4.26 -17.31
C ASP A 252 -0.85 -3.29 -17.18
N ASN A 253 -1.06 -2.03 -17.56
CA ASN A 253 0.00 -1.05 -17.65
C ASN A 253 0.04 -0.13 -16.42
N MET A 254 1.25 0.32 -16.05
CA MET A 254 1.43 1.39 -15.08
C MET A 254 1.15 2.76 -15.71
N HIS A 255 0.96 3.78 -14.88
CA HIS A 255 0.81 5.17 -15.33
C HIS A 255 2.16 5.90 -15.19
N PRO A 256 2.88 6.20 -16.29
CA PRO A 256 4.24 6.76 -16.21
C PRO A 256 4.32 8.10 -15.46
N ASN A 257 3.37 9.02 -15.69
CA ASN A 257 3.28 10.28 -14.95
C ASN A 257 3.08 10.08 -13.44
N ARG A 258 2.30 9.07 -13.05
CA ARG A 258 2.08 8.73 -11.63
C ARG A 258 3.36 8.18 -11.00
N VAL A 259 4.09 7.32 -11.70
CA VAL A 259 5.37 6.78 -11.22
C VAL A 259 6.40 7.91 -11.09
N ALA A 260 6.50 8.82 -12.06
CA ALA A 260 7.37 9.98 -11.98
C ALA A 260 7.01 10.88 -10.79
N ALA A 261 5.72 11.18 -10.61
CA ALA A 261 5.22 11.96 -9.48
C ALA A 261 5.47 11.26 -8.12
N LEU A 262 5.41 9.93 -8.07
CA LEU A 262 5.77 9.15 -6.89
C LEU A 262 7.27 9.21 -6.60
N GLY A 263 8.12 9.15 -7.62
CA GLY A 263 9.58 9.31 -7.49
C GLY A 263 9.93 10.64 -6.84
N ILE A 264 9.35 11.74 -7.32
CA ILE A 264 9.54 13.08 -6.72
C ILE A 264 9.09 13.11 -5.26
N ALA A 265 7.89 12.56 -4.96
CA ALA A 265 7.41 12.49 -3.59
C ALA A 265 8.32 11.64 -2.68
N ALA A 266 8.93 10.58 -3.22
CA ALA A 266 9.89 9.76 -2.50
C ALA A 266 11.20 10.50 -2.22
N GLU A 267 11.74 11.27 -3.17
CA GLU A 267 12.90 12.15 -2.95
C GLU A 267 12.63 13.20 -1.86
N GLU A 268 11.44 13.82 -1.90
CA GLU A 268 10.99 14.75 -0.87
C GLU A 268 10.89 14.06 0.50
N MET A 269 10.34 12.84 0.55
CA MET A 269 10.26 12.03 1.78
C MET A 269 11.64 11.62 2.29
N LEU A 270 12.60 11.28 1.43
CA LEU A 270 13.98 10.98 1.85
C LEU A 270 14.63 12.17 2.55
N LYS A 271 14.35 13.38 2.07
CA LYS A 271 14.91 14.62 2.60
C LYS A 271 14.20 15.12 3.86
N HIS A 272 12.88 15.01 3.90
CA HIS A 272 12.05 15.68 4.91
C HIS A 272 11.23 14.72 5.79
N GLY A 273 11.16 13.43 5.45
CA GLY A 273 10.26 12.45 6.06
C GLY A 273 10.42 12.28 7.56
N LYS A 274 11.66 12.31 8.07
CA LYS A 274 11.91 12.23 9.52
C LYS A 274 11.30 13.39 10.30
N GLN A 275 11.34 14.60 9.74
CA GLN A 275 10.74 15.78 10.36
C GLN A 275 9.23 15.76 10.21
N TYR A 276 8.74 15.38 9.02
CA TYR A 276 7.32 15.24 8.73
C TYR A 276 6.62 14.25 9.67
N ALA A 277 7.22 13.09 9.92
CA ALA A 277 6.65 12.05 10.78
C ALA A 277 6.92 12.25 12.29
N ALA A 278 7.64 13.30 12.68
CA ALA A 278 7.94 13.59 14.09
C ALA A 278 6.87 14.46 14.78
N LEU A 279 5.87 14.92 14.02
CA LEU A 279 4.69 15.64 14.51
C LEU A 279 3.61 14.66 14.94
#